data_AF-A0A165TCN4-F1
#
_entry.id   AF-A0A165TCN4-F1
#
_cell.length_a   1.000
_cell.length_b   1.000
_cell.length_c   1.000
_cell.angle_alpha   90.00
_cell.angle_beta   90.00
_cell.angle_gamma   90.00
#
_symmetry.space_group_name_H-M   'P 1'
#
loop_
_entity.id
_entity.type
_entity.pdbx_description
1 polymer ?
#
loop_
_entity_poly.entity_id
_entity_poly.type
_entity_poly.pdbx_seq_one_letter_code
_entity_poly.pdbx_strand_id
1 'polypeptide(L)'
;MQLVDNQTFFRRLTTLFESSKESGSIWLTHKRLTYDGDDAHMSSEDDNTKEYPCLVRVTNGDETKFSTKVEPGQLESFHTTYGALLKSSMTTLRKRDKKRDKQRAEEIARRKRRLTEEVTIEGPKRGAGRRKRQRKMKAAAKQAEARKRVQEREEARSQPKKS
;
A
#
# COMPACT_ATOMS: atom_id res chain seq x y z
N MET A 1 14.32 26.22 9.89
CA MET A 1 13.01 25.64 9.51
C MET A 1 11.95 26.44 10.26
N GLN A 2 11.03 27.09 9.56
CA GLN A 2 10.09 28.03 10.17
C GLN A 2 8.78 27.34 10.57
N LEU A 3 8.36 27.49 11.83
CA LEU A 3 7.00 27.09 12.26
C LEU A 3 6.01 28.15 11.80
N VAL A 4 4.94 27.72 11.13
CA VAL A 4 3.89 28.59 10.59
C VAL A 4 2.51 28.07 10.97
N ASP A 5 1.52 28.95 10.98
CA ASP A 5 0.11 28.60 11.14
C ASP A 5 -0.42 27.77 9.95
N ASN A 6 -1.47 26.98 10.20
CA ASN A 6 -2.11 26.08 9.22
C ASN A 6 -2.54 26.80 7.94
N GLN A 7 -3.14 27.99 8.03
CA GLN A 7 -3.57 28.73 6.83
C GLN A 7 -2.38 29.22 6.00
N THR A 8 -1.36 29.72 6.69
CA THR A 8 -0.12 30.19 6.05
C THR A 8 0.66 29.03 5.42
N PHE A 9 0.63 27.86 6.06
CA PHE A 9 1.19 26.62 5.54
C PHE A 9 0.58 26.24 4.19
N PHE A 10 -0.75 26.23 4.08
CA PHE A 10 -1.42 25.89 2.83
C PHE A 10 -1.11 26.90 1.72
N ARG A 11 -1.13 28.20 2.02
CA ARG A 11 -0.80 29.23 1.03
C ARG A 11 0.61 29.05 0.47
N ARG A 12 1.61 28.85 1.35
CA ARG A 12 3.01 28.62 0.95
C ARG A 12 3.17 27.30 0.20
N LEU A 13 2.44 26.27 0.59
CA LEU A 13 2.47 24.97 -0.08
C LEU A 13 1.90 25.07 -1.50
N THR A 14 0.80 25.79 -1.71
CA THR A 14 0.25 26.05 -3.05
C THR A 14 1.25 26.78 -3.94
N THR A 15 1.87 27.87 -3.45
CA THR A 15 2.89 28.59 -4.22
C THR A 15 4.09 27.71 -4.55
N LEU A 16 4.47 26.82 -3.63
CA LEU A 16 5.56 25.89 -3.86
C LEU A 16 5.23 24.89 -4.97
N PHE A 17 4.05 24.28 -4.93
CA PHE A 17 3.59 23.37 -5.98
C PHE A 17 3.50 24.04 -7.35
N GLU A 18 3.14 25.33 -7.41
CA GLU A 18 3.10 26.08 -8.67
C GLU A 18 4.51 26.36 -9.22
N SER A 19 5.45 26.74 -8.35
CA SER A 19 6.84 26.98 -8.73
C SER A 19 7.58 25.72 -9.19
N SER A 20 7.24 24.56 -8.64
CA SER A 20 7.93 23.29 -8.92
C SER A 20 7.23 22.41 -9.98
N LYS A 21 6.38 22.99 -10.84
CA LYS A 21 5.63 22.22 -11.86
C LYS A 21 6.53 21.61 -12.94
N GLU A 22 7.57 22.34 -13.33
CA GLU A 22 8.46 21.93 -14.42
C GLU A 22 9.62 21.07 -13.92
N SER A 23 10.18 21.42 -12.76
CA SER A 23 11.28 20.69 -12.14
C SER A 23 11.28 20.89 -10.62
N GLY A 24 11.85 19.93 -9.90
CA GLY A 24 11.94 19.95 -8.45
C GLY A 24 11.27 18.75 -7.79
N SER A 25 11.45 18.63 -6.49
CA SER A 25 10.85 17.57 -5.68
C SER A 25 10.48 18.15 -4.33
N ILE A 26 9.21 18.01 -3.96
CA ILE A 26 8.72 18.49 -2.68
C ILE A 26 8.61 17.28 -1.74
N TRP A 27 9.32 17.34 -0.63
CA TRP A 27 9.23 16.34 0.43
C TRP A 27 8.27 16.85 1.51
N LEU A 28 7.19 16.11 1.71
CA LEU A 28 6.27 16.28 2.83
C LEU A 28 6.49 15.14 3.83
N THR A 29 6.72 15.48 5.09
CA THR A 29 6.91 14.49 6.16
C THR A 29 5.93 14.76 7.28
N HIS A 30 5.22 13.71 7.70
CA HIS A 30 4.28 13.74 8.81
C HIS A 30 4.90 12.95 9.96
N LYS A 31 5.03 13.57 11.13
CA LYS A 31 5.60 12.92 12.31
C LYS A 31 4.76 13.24 13.54
N ARG A 32 4.47 12.22 14.36
CA ARG A 32 3.90 12.42 15.70
C ARG A 32 4.86 13.26 16.52
N LEU A 33 4.38 14.38 17.03
CA LEU A 33 5.15 15.25 17.90
C LEU A 33 4.99 14.74 19.34
N THR A 34 6.03 14.13 19.88
CA THR A 34 6.03 13.54 21.22
C THR A 34 6.72 14.40 22.28
N TYR A 35 7.34 15.51 21.87
CA TYR A 35 8.09 16.41 22.74
C TYR A 35 7.95 17.85 22.24
N ASP A 36 7.76 18.79 23.17
CA ASP A 36 7.74 20.24 22.92
C ASP A 36 8.81 20.90 23.81
N GLY A 37 10.08 20.59 23.53
CA GLY A 37 11.24 21.21 24.19
C GLY A 37 11.86 20.46 25.37
N ASP A 38 11.22 19.40 25.86
CA ASP A 38 11.75 18.53 26.93
C ASP A 38 12.41 17.26 26.37
N ASP A 39 13.26 16.62 27.19
CA ASP A 39 13.93 15.36 26.89
C ASP A 39 12.92 14.30 26.42
N ALA A 40 13.31 13.54 25.39
CA ALA A 40 12.44 12.52 24.79
C ALA A 40 12.01 11.50 25.85
N HIS A 41 10.73 11.50 26.21
CA HIS A 41 10.18 10.54 27.15
C HIS A 41 10.31 9.13 26.54
N MET A 42 11.05 8.25 27.21
CA MET A 42 11.09 6.83 26.85
C MET A 42 9.67 6.27 26.99
N SER A 43 9.26 5.46 26.01
CA SER A 43 7.89 4.94 25.88
C SER A 43 7.41 4.32 27.19
N SER A 44 6.28 4.82 27.69
CA SER A 44 5.60 4.32 28.89
C SER A 44 4.27 3.66 28.50
N GLU A 45 3.74 2.74 29.31
CA GLU A 45 2.50 2.01 29.00
C GLU A 45 1.29 2.94 28.77
N ASP A 46 1.36 4.18 29.28
CA ASP A 46 0.35 5.25 29.14
C ASP A 46 0.32 5.96 27.76
N ASP A 47 1.24 5.66 26.84
CA ASP A 47 1.34 6.33 25.53
C ASP A 47 0.23 5.95 24.52
N ASN A 48 -0.59 4.95 24.85
CA ASN A 48 -1.71 4.49 24.01
C ASN A 48 -2.98 5.31 24.19
N THR A 49 -3.14 6.00 25.32
CA THR A 49 -4.35 6.81 25.63
C THR A 49 -4.14 8.30 25.41
N LYS A 50 -2.90 8.74 25.20
CA LYS A 50 -2.57 10.15 24.97
C LYS A 50 -2.80 10.53 23.50
N GLU A 51 -3.41 11.69 23.30
CA GLU A 51 -3.50 12.33 21.99
C GLU A 51 -2.24 13.17 21.75
N TYR A 52 -1.71 13.10 20.54
CA TYR A 52 -0.48 13.81 20.18
C TYR A 52 -0.70 14.67 18.94
N PRO A 53 -0.17 15.90 18.94
CA PRO A 53 -0.19 16.72 17.74
C PRO A 53 0.68 16.09 16.64
N CYS A 54 0.29 16.34 15.39
CA CYS A 54 1.04 15.93 14.22
C CYS A 54 1.87 17.11 13.70
N LEU A 55 3.18 16.90 13.55
CA LEU A 55 4.07 17.85 12.93
C LEU A 55 4.20 17.54 11.44
N VAL A 56 3.76 18.47 10.60
CA VAL A 56 3.87 18.38 9.14
C VAL A 56 4.99 19.30 8.69
N ARG A 57 5.95 18.76 7.93
CA ARG A 57 7.15 19.46 7.46
C ARG A 57 7.25 19.40 5.95
N VAL A 58 7.65 20.51 5.35
CA VAL A 58 7.84 20.65 3.90
C VAL A 58 9.26 21.12 3.62
N THR A 59 9.89 20.52 2.61
CA THR A 59 11.18 20.95 2.05
C THR A 59 11.20 20.71 0.55
N ASN A 60 11.83 21.61 -0.22
CA ASN A 60 12.16 21.41 -1.63
C ASN A 60 13.64 21.01 -1.83
N GLY A 61 14.34 20.62 -0.76
CA GLY A 61 15.78 20.34 -0.79
C GLY A 61 16.64 21.59 -0.59
N ASP A 62 16.14 22.75 -0.98
CA ASP A 62 16.83 24.05 -0.89
C ASP A 62 16.42 24.84 0.36
N GLU A 63 16.38 26.17 0.28
CA GLU A 63 16.12 27.09 1.40
C GLU A 63 14.67 27.06 1.91
N THR A 64 13.71 26.63 1.08
CA THR A 64 12.29 26.62 1.44
C THR A 64 11.97 25.47 2.41
N LYS A 65 12.01 25.76 3.71
CA LYS A 65 11.74 24.81 4.80
C LYS A 65 10.79 25.39 5.83
N PHE A 66 9.55 24.92 5.84
CA PHE A 66 8.53 25.33 6.81
C PHE A 66 7.77 24.13 7.36
N SER A 67 7.16 24.30 8.53
CA SER A 67 6.42 23.27 9.24
C SER A 67 5.19 23.83 9.92
N THR A 68 4.18 23.00 10.13
CA THR A 68 2.98 23.34 10.92
C THR A 68 2.71 22.26 11.97
N LYS A 69 2.19 22.68 13.12
CA LYS A 69 1.71 21.81 14.20
C LYS A 69 0.19 21.67 14.05
N VAL A 70 -0.27 20.44 13.91
CA VAL A 70 -1.71 20.12 13.78
C VAL A 70 -2.16 19.46 15.06
N GLU A 71 -3.05 20.13 15.79
CA GLU A 71 -3.65 19.59 17.00
C GLU A 71 -4.66 18.46 16.67
N PRO A 72 -4.82 17.45 17.54
CA PRO A 72 -5.73 16.33 17.32
C PRO A 72 -7.16 16.77 16.96
N GLY A 73 -7.69 17.79 17.64
CA GLY A 73 -9.04 18.31 17.40
C GLY A 73 -9.25 19.00 16.06
N GLN A 74 -8.18 19.39 15.35
CA GLN A 74 -8.25 20.06 14.05
C GLN A 74 -7.77 19.15 12.90
N LEU A 75 -7.50 17.88 13.20
CA LEU A 75 -6.92 16.95 12.24
C LEU A 75 -7.84 16.72 11.03
N GLU A 76 -9.14 16.51 11.26
CA GLU A 76 -10.09 16.21 10.19
C GLU A 76 -10.26 17.38 9.20
N SER A 77 -10.37 18.60 9.72
CA SER A 77 -10.48 19.81 8.89
C SER A 77 -9.19 20.06 8.12
N PHE A 78 -8.03 19.89 8.77
CA PHE A 78 -6.71 19.96 8.12
C PHE A 78 -6.58 18.93 6.99
N HIS A 79 -6.96 17.68 7.22
CA HIS A 79 -6.87 16.61 6.22
C HIS A 79 -7.82 16.83 5.04
N THR A 80 -8.99 17.40 5.27
CA THR A 80 -9.95 17.74 4.21
C THR A 80 -9.37 18.78 3.25
N THR A 81 -8.85 19.89 3.78
CA THR A 81 -8.25 20.97 2.98
C THR A 81 -6.95 20.53 2.33
N TYR A 82 -6.07 19.87 3.10
CA TYR A 82 -4.80 19.32 2.62
C TYR A 82 -5.01 18.30 1.50
N GLY A 83 -5.95 17.36 1.67
CA GLY A 83 -6.26 16.34 0.68
C GLY A 83 -6.84 16.93 -0.61
N ALA A 84 -7.68 17.96 -0.51
CA ALA A 84 -8.17 18.70 -1.68
C ALA A 84 -7.01 19.38 -2.43
N LEU A 85 -6.12 20.05 -1.71
CA LEU A 85 -4.94 20.71 -2.27
C LEU A 85 -4.03 19.73 -3.00
N LEU A 86 -3.66 18.61 -2.37
CA LEU A 86 -2.82 17.58 -3.00
C LEU A 86 -3.44 17.01 -4.28
N LYS A 87 -4.76 16.73 -4.25
CA LYS A 87 -5.47 16.23 -5.43
C LYS A 87 -5.47 17.26 -6.57
N SER A 88 -5.58 18.55 -6.25
CA SER A 88 -5.53 19.61 -7.26
C SER A 88 -4.13 19.86 -7.82
N SER A 89 -3.07 19.67 -7.02
CA SER A 89 -1.69 19.94 -7.44
C SER A 89 -1.06 18.76 -8.21
N MET A 90 -1.39 17.51 -7.86
CA MET A 90 -0.78 16.31 -8.42
C MET A 90 -1.55 15.73 -9.63
N THR A 91 -1.82 16.54 -10.64
CA THR A 91 -2.64 16.15 -11.81
C THR A 91 -1.85 15.50 -12.95
N THR A 92 -0.51 15.65 -12.96
CA THR A 92 0.37 15.25 -14.08
C THR A 92 0.81 13.79 -14.05
N LEU A 93 0.33 13.01 -13.07
CA LEU A 93 0.67 11.58 -12.95
C LEU A 93 0.04 10.76 -14.09
N ARG A 94 0.80 9.77 -14.59
CA ARG A 94 0.28 8.82 -15.58
C ARG A 94 -0.96 8.13 -15.03
N LYS A 95 -2.04 8.14 -15.83
CA LYS A 95 -3.29 7.46 -15.48
C LYS A 95 -3.04 5.97 -15.27
N ARG A 96 -3.69 5.43 -14.24
CA ARG A 96 -3.65 4.00 -13.94
C ARG A 96 -4.29 3.21 -15.08
N ASP A 97 -3.56 2.22 -15.61
CA ASP A 97 -4.04 1.31 -16.67
C ASP A 97 -5.03 0.28 -16.09
N LYS A 98 -6.26 0.73 -15.77
CA LYS A 98 -7.32 -0.10 -15.15
C LYS A 98 -7.57 -1.40 -15.93
N LYS A 99 -7.45 -1.36 -17.26
CA LYS A 99 -7.59 -2.54 -18.14
C LYS A 99 -6.52 -3.60 -17.86
N ARG A 100 -5.25 -3.20 -17.76
CA ARG A 100 -4.13 -4.11 -17.50
C ARG A 100 -4.23 -4.72 -16.11
N ASP A 101 -4.61 -3.92 -15.12
CA ASP A 101 -4.79 -4.38 -13.76
C ASP A 101 -5.96 -5.36 -13.63
N LYS A 102 -7.09 -5.07 -14.30
CA LYS A 102 -8.24 -5.97 -14.35
C LYS A 102 -7.89 -7.29 -15.03
N GLN A 103 -7.19 -7.25 -16.17
CA GLN A 103 -6.72 -8.45 -16.86
C GLN A 103 -5.80 -9.30 -15.98
N ARG A 104 -4.85 -8.68 -15.26
CA ARG A 104 -3.98 -9.38 -14.31
C ARG A 104 -4.79 -10.01 -13.17
N ALA A 105 -5.76 -9.29 -12.61
CA ALA A 105 -6.63 -9.80 -11.55
C ALA A 105 -7.48 -10.99 -12.03
N GLU A 106 -8.07 -10.88 -13.23
CA GLU A 106 -8.84 -11.96 -13.86
C GLU A 106 -7.97 -13.18 -14.18
N GLU A 107 -6.75 -12.98 -14.66
CA GLU A 107 -5.81 -14.07 -14.93
C GLU A 107 -5.39 -14.80 -13.65
N ILE A 108 -5.09 -14.05 -12.58
CA ILE A 108 -4.80 -14.61 -11.26
C ILE A 108 -6.00 -15.39 -10.74
N ALA A 109 -7.22 -14.83 -10.85
CA ALA A 109 -8.44 -15.52 -10.43
C ALA A 109 -8.68 -16.80 -11.25
N ARG A 110 -8.49 -16.76 -12.57
CA ARG A 110 -8.60 -17.93 -13.45
C ARG A 110 -7.57 -19.00 -13.10
N ARG A 111 -6.32 -18.61 -12.79
CA ARG A 111 -5.26 -19.53 -12.36
C ARG A 111 -5.59 -20.17 -11.02
N LYS A 112 -6.13 -19.40 -10.06
CA LYS A 112 -6.62 -19.92 -8.78
C LYS A 112 -7.77 -20.91 -8.98
N ARG A 113 -8.77 -20.57 -9.80
CA ARG A 113 -9.89 -21.48 -10.13
C ARG A 113 -9.41 -22.79 -10.77
N ARG A 114 -8.49 -22.73 -11.73
CA ARG A 114 -7.88 -23.93 -12.35
C ARG A 114 -7.06 -24.78 -11.37
N LEU A 115 -6.54 -24.18 -10.31
CA LEU A 115 -5.85 -24.90 -9.24
C LEU A 115 -6.86 -25.54 -8.28
N THR A 116 -8.01 -24.92 -8.02
CA THR A 116 -9.05 -25.42 -7.09
C THR A 116 -10.05 -26.38 -7.73
N GLU A 117 -10.32 -26.27 -9.04
CA GLU A 117 -11.19 -27.19 -9.78
C GLU A 117 -10.54 -28.57 -9.87
N GLU A 118 -11.26 -29.61 -9.45
CA GLU A 118 -10.83 -31.00 -9.52
C GLU A 118 -11.02 -31.55 -10.94
N VAL A 119 -10.00 -32.23 -11.48
CA VAL A 119 -10.11 -32.90 -12.79
C VAL A 119 -10.90 -34.20 -12.63
N THR A 120 -12.15 -34.21 -13.10
CA THR A 120 -13.00 -35.41 -13.15
C THR A 120 -12.46 -36.45 -14.14
N ILE A 121 -12.07 -37.61 -13.62
CA ILE A 121 -11.52 -38.72 -14.41
C ILE A 121 -12.67 -39.63 -14.89
N GLU A 122 -13.29 -39.25 -16.00
CA GLU A 122 -14.33 -40.06 -16.65
C GLU A 122 -13.80 -40.81 -17.89
N GLY A 123 -14.21 -42.08 -18.05
CA GLY A 123 -14.00 -42.89 -19.24
C GLY A 123 -13.53 -44.35 -19.00
N PRO A 124 -13.62 -45.21 -20.02
CA PRO A 124 -13.29 -46.63 -19.91
C PRO A 124 -11.78 -46.87 -19.64
N LYS A 125 -11.46 -47.88 -18.83
CA LYS A 125 -10.08 -48.25 -18.45
C LYS A 125 -9.29 -48.87 -19.62
N ARG A 126 -9.99 -49.53 -20.54
CA ARG A 126 -9.45 -50.32 -21.67
C ARG A 126 -10.18 -49.90 -22.96
N GLY A 127 -9.57 -50.16 -24.11
CA GLY A 127 -10.16 -49.86 -25.42
C GLY A 127 -10.14 -48.38 -25.83
N ALA A 128 -11.03 -48.00 -26.73
CA ALA A 128 -11.18 -46.63 -27.21
C ALA A 128 -11.46 -45.67 -26.04
N GLY A 129 -10.66 -44.61 -25.89
CA GLY A 129 -10.78 -43.66 -24.77
C GLY A 129 -9.75 -43.84 -23.64
N ARG A 130 -9.01 -44.97 -23.58
CA ARG A 130 -7.94 -45.19 -22.58
C ARG A 130 -6.89 -44.08 -22.55
N ARG A 131 -6.43 -43.61 -23.72
CA ARG A 131 -5.45 -42.51 -23.83
C ARG A 131 -6.00 -41.19 -23.26
N LYS A 132 -7.29 -40.90 -23.46
CA LYS A 132 -7.94 -39.69 -22.89
C LYS A 132 -7.99 -39.80 -21.35
N ARG A 133 -8.35 -40.97 -20.81
CA ARG A 133 -8.34 -41.22 -19.35
C ARG A 133 -6.95 -41.08 -18.74
N GLN A 134 -5.91 -41.63 -19.38
CA GLN A 134 -4.52 -41.49 -18.91
C GLN A 134 -4.05 -40.04 -18.85
N ARG A 135 -4.42 -39.21 -19.84
CA ARG A 135 -4.12 -37.77 -19.84
C ARG A 135 -4.81 -37.05 -18.68
N LYS A 136 -6.07 -37.37 -18.39
CA LYS A 136 -6.81 -36.81 -17.24
C LYS A 136 -6.18 -37.21 -15.90
N MET A 137 -5.79 -38.49 -15.72
CA MET A 137 -5.08 -38.97 -14.52
C MET A 137 -3.77 -38.21 -14.29
N LYS A 138 -2.96 -38.02 -15.35
CA LYS A 138 -1.70 -37.27 -15.27
C LYS A 138 -1.93 -35.80 -14.93
N ALA A 139 -3.00 -35.19 -15.44
CA ALA A 139 -3.38 -33.83 -15.11
C ALA A 139 -3.83 -33.67 -13.65
N ALA A 140 -4.64 -34.61 -13.14
CA ALA A 140 -5.08 -34.64 -11.74
C ALA A 140 -3.89 -34.80 -10.78
N ALA A 141 -2.96 -35.74 -11.05
CA ALA A 141 -1.75 -35.92 -10.26
C ALA A 141 -0.89 -34.64 -10.20
N LYS A 142 -0.73 -33.95 -11.34
CA LYS A 142 0.02 -32.70 -11.42
C LYS A 142 -0.66 -31.54 -10.66
N GLN A 143 -1.99 -31.47 -10.66
CA GLN A 143 -2.73 -30.49 -9.88
C GLN A 143 -2.60 -30.75 -8.37
N ALA A 144 -2.67 -32.01 -7.94
CA ALA A 144 -2.52 -32.38 -6.53
C ALA A 144 -1.11 -32.03 -6.00
N GLU A 145 -0.07 -32.33 -6.78
CA GLU A 145 1.31 -31.93 -6.47
C GLU A 145 1.45 -30.40 -6.37
N ALA A 146 0.84 -29.66 -7.30
CA ALA A 146 0.85 -28.20 -7.27
C ALA A 146 0.12 -27.62 -6.05
N ARG A 147 -1.00 -28.22 -5.61
CA ARG A 147 -1.71 -27.84 -4.37
C ARG A 147 -0.84 -28.09 -3.14
N LYS A 148 -0.21 -29.27 -3.06
CA LYS A 148 0.68 -29.64 -1.96
C LYS A 148 1.86 -28.66 -1.84
N ARG A 149 2.49 -28.31 -2.97
CA ARG A 149 3.58 -27.33 -3.00
C ARG A 149 3.16 -25.92 -2.58
N VAL A 150 1.89 -25.53 -2.83
CA VAL A 150 1.35 -24.25 -2.36
C VAL A 150 1.11 -24.29 -0.86
N GLN A 151 0.54 -25.38 -0.32
CA GLN A 151 0.34 -25.59 1.12
C GLN A 151 1.68 -25.56 1.88
N GLU A 152 2.69 -26.30 1.42
CA GLU A 152 4.04 -26.30 2.04
C GLU A 152 4.67 -24.89 2.06
N ARG A 153 4.43 -24.08 1.02
CA ARG A 153 4.93 -22.69 0.94
C ARG A 153 4.17 -21.74 1.87
N GLU A 154 2.88 -21.97 2.09
CA GLU A 154 2.06 -21.20 3.04
C GLU A 154 2.45 -21.54 4.48
N GLU A 155 2.62 -22.82 4.79
CA GLU A 155 3.10 -23.30 6.10
C GLU A 155 4.51 -22.77 6.42
N ALA A 156 5.44 -22.82 5.46
CA ALA A 156 6.78 -22.25 5.65
C ALA A 156 6.76 -20.72 5.88
N ARG A 157 5.72 -20.02 5.40
CA ARG A 157 5.54 -18.57 5.61
C ARG A 157 4.86 -18.26 6.96
N SER A 158 4.02 -19.15 7.47
CA SER A 158 3.34 -18.99 8.76
C SER A 158 4.18 -19.43 9.95
N GLN A 159 5.20 -20.29 9.75
CA GLN A 159 6.15 -20.62 10.81
C GLN A 159 6.93 -19.35 11.21
N PRO A 160 6.92 -18.95 12.50
CA PRO A 160 7.69 -17.80 12.95
C PRO A 160 9.17 -18.06 12.69
N LYS A 161 9.86 -17.09 12.09
CA LYS A 161 11.33 -17.13 11.99
C LYS A 161 11.86 -17.28 13.42
N LYS A 162 12.42 -18.45 13.75
CA LYS A 162 13.17 -18.62 14.99
C LYS A 162 14.32 -17.61 14.97
N SER A 163 14.25 -16.65 15.89
CA SER A 163 15.33 -15.72 16.24
C SER A 163 16.53 -16.48 16.78
#